data_AF-A0A1Q7UEW8-F1
#
_entry.id   AF-A0A1Q7UEW8-F1
#
_cell.length_a   1.000
_cell.length_b   1.000
_cell.length_c   1.000
_cell.angle_alpha   90.00
_cell.angle_beta   90.00
_cell.angle_gamma   90.00
#
_symmetry.space_group_name_H-M   'P 1'
#
loop_
_entity.id
_entity.type
_entity.pdbx_description
1 polymer ?
#
loop_
_entity_poly.entity_id
_entity_poly.type
_entity_poly.pdbx_seq_one_letter_code
_entity_poly.pdbx_strand_id
1 'polypeptide(L)' 'MATLPEGLDPTIQRREIVFEADVTSVTPFLKLATVSHNGTAHKTFACDEGPNLGGLGSAPTPLMYFSAALAF' A
#
# COMPACT_ATOMS: atom_id res chain seq x y z
N MET A 1 -19.03 8.70 26.67
CA MET A 1 -19.52 7.49 25.97
C MET A 1 -18.45 7.10 24.96
N ALA A 2 -17.95 5.88 24.99
CA ALA A 2 -16.94 5.44 24.03
C ALA A 2 -17.61 5.23 22.67
N THR A 3 -17.11 5.92 21.64
CA THR A 3 -17.51 5.67 20.25
C THR A 3 -17.06 4.27 19.86
N LEU A 4 -18.02 3.41 19.49
CA LEU A 4 -17.72 2.11 18.92
C LEU A 4 -16.85 2.31 17.66
N PRO A 5 -15.69 1.65 17.52
CA PRO A 5 -14.93 1.72 16.28
C PRO A 5 -15.81 1.27 15.12
N GLU A 6 -15.74 1.97 13.99
CA GLU A 6 -16.51 1.65 12.77
C GLU A 6 -16.38 0.15 12.41
N GLY A 7 -15.19 -0.40 12.62
CA GLY A 7 -14.87 -1.82 12.39
C GLY A 7 -15.65 -2.82 13.24
N LEU A 8 -16.38 -2.41 14.27
CA LEU A 8 -17.05 -3.28 15.24
C LEU A 8 -18.57 -3.07 15.33
N ASP A 9 -19.17 -2.26 14.46
CA ASP A 9 -20.62 -2.08 14.41
C ASP A 9 -21.33 -3.36 13.93
N PRO A 10 -22.18 -4.00 14.77
CA PRO A 10 -22.85 -5.25 14.44
C PRO A 10 -24.00 -5.08 13.43
N THR A 11 -24.40 -3.85 13.12
CA THR A 11 -25.43 -3.55 12.12
C THR A 11 -24.89 -3.51 10.70
N ILE A 12 -23.56 -3.40 10.54
CA ILE A 12 -22.90 -3.40 9.23
C ILE A 12 -22.89 -4.83 8.67
N GLN A 13 -23.70 -5.08 7.65
CA GLN A 13 -23.78 -6.38 6.96
C GLN A 13 -22.92 -6.44 5.69
N ARG A 14 -22.50 -5.29 5.17
CA ARG A 14 -21.64 -5.18 3.98
C ARG A 14 -20.71 -3.98 4.12
N ARG A 15 -19.44 -4.17 3.80
CA ARG A 15 -18.46 -3.09 3.69
C ARG A 15 -18.02 -2.93 2.26
N GLU A 16 -17.95 -1.68 1.83
CA GLU A 16 -17.21 -1.29 0.65
C GLU A 16 -15.87 -0.74 1.12
N ILE A 17 -14.80 -1.38 0.68
CA ILE A 17 -13.43 -1.02 1.05
C ILE A 17 -12.73 -0.63 -0.25
N VAL A 18 -12.41 0.65 -0.38
CA VAL A 18 -11.72 1.20 -1.53
C VAL A 18 -10.31 1.54 -1.12
N PHE A 19 -9.34 0.96 -1.83
CA PHE A 19 -7.95 1.38 -1.77
C PHE A 19 -7.60 2.10 -3.07
N GLU A 20 -7.12 3.32 -2.96
CA GLU A 20 -6.63 4.11 -4.09
C GLU A 20 -5.12 4.27 -3.94
N ALA A 21 -4.39 4.16 -5.03
CA ALA A 21 -2.94 4.29 -5.03
C ALA A 21 -2.50 5.25 -6.14
N ASP A 22 -1.89 6.36 -5.73
CA ASP A 22 -1.23 7.30 -6.63
C ASP A 22 0.25 6.95 -6.71
N VAL A 23 0.72 6.59 -7.91
CA VAL A 23 2.08 6.09 -8.13
C VAL A 23 2.87 7.03 -9.02
N THR A 24 4.03 7.45 -8.54
CA THR A 24 4.99 8.24 -9.31
C THR A 24 6.27 7.45 -9.54
N SER A 25 6.71 7.35 -10.78
CA SER A 25 8.04 6.84 -11.13
C SER A 25 9.07 7.95 -10.94
N VAL A 26 10.04 7.73 -10.05
CA VAL A 26 11.17 8.66 -9.81
C VAL A 26 12.31 8.34 -10.76
N THR A 27 12.56 7.04 -10.96
CA THR A 27 13.43 6.49 -12.00
C THR A 27 12.67 5.36 -12.70
N PRO A 28 13.24 4.68 -13.71
CA PRO A 28 12.58 3.51 -14.32
C PRO A 28 12.21 2.43 -13.29
N PHE A 29 13.04 2.22 -12.26
CA PHE A 29 12.84 1.19 -11.25
C PHE A 29 12.27 1.73 -9.93
N LEU A 30 12.77 2.87 -9.44
CA LEU A 30 12.29 3.47 -8.19
C LEU A 30 10.93 4.15 -8.37
N LYS A 31 9.93 3.70 -7.61
CA LYS A 31 8.57 4.21 -7.57
C LYS A 31 8.18 4.58 -6.15
N LEU A 32 7.41 5.66 -6.03
CA LEU A 32 6.75 6.07 -4.79
C LEU A 32 5.25 5.94 -4.99
N ALA A 33 4.59 5.14 -4.16
CA ALA A 33 3.16 4.95 -4.16
C ALA A 33 2.57 5.49 -2.86
N THR A 34 1.59 6.39 -2.95
CA THR A 34 0.78 6.81 -1.80
C THR A 34 -0.57 6.13 -1.91
N VAL A 35 -0.92 5.33 -0.90
CA VAL A 35 -2.17 4.56 -0.84
C VAL A 35 -3.08 5.17 0.22
N SER A 36 -4.35 5.36 -0.11
CA SER A 36 -5.42 5.73 0.83
C SER A 36 -6.46 4.62 0.96
N HIS A 37 -7.05 4.52 2.15
CA HIS A 37 -8.20 3.68 2.46
C HIS A 37 -9.43 4.58 2.60
N ASN A 38 -10.40 4.44 1.70
CA ASN A 38 -11.60 5.27 1.63
C ASN A 38 -11.29 6.79 1.66
N GLY A 39 -10.27 7.20 0.90
CA GLY A 39 -9.80 8.60 0.87
C GLY A 39 -9.13 9.09 2.17
N THR A 40 -8.86 8.20 3.13
CA THR A 40 -8.23 8.52 4.42
C THR A 40 -7.01 7.62 4.69
N ALA A 41 -6.32 7.84 5.82
CA ALA A 41 -5.23 6.97 6.29
C ALA A 41 -4.09 6.73 5.27
N HIS A 42 -3.58 7.81 4.66
CA HIS A 42 -2.53 7.75 3.65
C HIS A 42 -1.24 7.07 4.14
N LYS A 43 -0.71 6.16 3.33
CA LYS A 43 0.57 5.47 3.57
C LYS A 43 1.42 5.53 2.31
N THR A 44 2.71 5.81 2.46
CA THR A 44 3.64 5.86 1.32
C THR A 44 4.57 4.65 1.33
N PHE A 45 4.74 4.05 0.16
CA PHE A 45 5.62 2.92 -0.09
C PHE A 45 6.65 3.31 -1.15
N ALA A 46 7.92 2.98 -0.90
CA ALA A 46 8.96 3.04 -1.90
C ALA A 46 9.18 1.62 -2.45
N CYS A 47 9.33 1.49 -3.76
CA CYS A 47 9.57 0.21 -4.41
C CYS A 47 10.66 0.38 -5.46
N ASP A 48 11.65 -0.50 -5.47
CA ASP A 48 12.82 -0.42 -6.35
C ASP A 48 13.36 -1.82 -6.65
N GLU A 49 14.17 -1.95 -7.70
CA GLU A 49 14.87 -3.19 -8.00
C GLU A 49 16.33 -3.13 -7.53
N GLY A 50 16.97 -4.29 -7.43
CA GLY A 50 18.41 -4.37 -7.15
C GLY A 50 19.28 -3.92 -8.32
N PRO A 51 20.57 -3.60 -8.09
CA PRO A 51 21.50 -3.19 -9.14
C PRO A 51 21.64 -4.18 -10.30
N ASN A 52 21.47 -5.48 -10.05
CA ASN A 52 21.52 -6.52 -11.08
C ASN A 52 20.41 -6.39 -12.14
N LEU A 53 19.35 -5.64 -11.84
CA LEU A 53 18.25 -5.34 -12.76
C LEU A 53 18.23 -3.87 -13.18
N GLY A 54 19.26 -3.08 -12.81
CA GLY A 54 19.35 -1.65 -13.12
C GLY A 54 18.66 -0.71 -12.14
N GLY A 55 18.17 -1.23 -11.00
CA GLY A 55 17.62 -0.42 -9.91
C GLY A 55 18.70 0.08 -8.95
N LEU A 56 18.31 0.92 -7.98
CA LEU A 56 19.25 1.51 -7.02
C LEU A 56 19.44 0.62 -5.77
N GLY A 57 18.64 -0.43 -5.61
CA GLY A 57 18.60 -1.24 -4.39
C GLY A 57 18.17 -0.45 -3.16
N SER A 58 17.39 0.62 -3.37
CA SER A 58 17.05 1.61 -2.34
C SER A 58 15.79 1.28 -1.55
N ALA A 59 15.02 0.28 -2.00
CA ALA A 59 13.76 -0.14 -1.41
C ALA A 59 13.48 -1.64 -1.71
N PRO A 60 12.49 -2.26 -1.05
CA PRO A 60 12.09 -3.63 -1.38
C PRO A 60 11.57 -3.77 -2.82
N THR A 61 11.79 -4.96 -3.39
CA THR A 61 11.38 -5.24 -4.77
C THR A 61 9.86 -5.39 -4.90
N PRO A 62 9.28 -5.17 -6.10
CA PRO A 62 7.86 -5.43 -6.35
C PRO A 62 7.46 -6.85 -5.93
N LEU A 63 8.31 -7.84 -6.18
CA LEU A 63 8.06 -9.23 -5.82
C LEU A 63 8.04 -9.44 -4.29
N MET A 64 8.88 -8.72 -3.53
CA MET A 64 8.85 -8.76 -2.07
C MET A 64 7.53 -8.19 -1.52
N TYR A 65 7.03 -7.07 -2.07
CA TYR A 65 5.73 -6.53 -1.70
C TYR A 65 4.57 -7.47 -2.05
N PHE A 66 4.59 -8.07 -3.24
CA PHE A 66 3.59 -9.06 -3.63
C PHE A 66 3.58 -10.27 -2.68
N SER A 67 4.77 -10.79 -2.35
CA SER A 67 4.92 -11.90 -1.40
C SER A 67 4.39 -11.53 -0.01
N ALA A 68 4.68 -10.32 0.47
CA ALA A 68 4.17 -9.83 1.74
C ALA A 68 2.63 -9.71 1.73
N ALA A 69 2.02 -9.30 0.62
CA ALA A 69 0.57 -9.18 0.50
C ALA A 69 -0.15 -10.55 0.46
N LEU A 70 0.51 -11.61 0.00
CA LEU A 70 -0.05 -12.97 0.03
C LEU A 70 0.09 -13.67 1.38
N ALA A 71 1.05 -13.25 2.20
CA ALA A 71 1.34 -13.89 3.48
C ALA A 71 0.33 -13.58 4.59
N PHE A 72 -0.55 -12.58 4.38
CA PHE A 72 -1.55 -12.11 5.34
C PHE A 72 -2.94 -12.07 4.69
#